data_AF-A0A522SWY4-F1
#
_entry.id   AF-A0A522SWY4-F1
#
_cell.length_a   1.000
_cell.length_b   1.000
_cell.length_c   1.000
_cell.angle_alpha   90.00
_cell.angle_beta   90.00
_cell.angle_gamma   90.00
#
_symmetry.space_group_name_H-M   'P 1'
#
loop_
_entity.id
_entity.type
_entity.pdbx_description
1 polymer ?
#
loop_
_entity_poly.entity_id
_entity_poly.type
_entity_poly.pdbx_seq_one_letter_code
_entity_poly.pdbx_strand_id
1 'polypeptide(L)' 'MSIKAAEGFVRSIGDAINSICPNPLRYQNTYKDVREYILKHYPYSLIYQIDGIRHTLIIIPVFHHRRNPAIKYYEI' A
#
# COMPACT_ATOMS: atom_id res chain seq x y z
N MET A 1 -7.30 -22.23 -4.09
CA MET A 1 -6.53 -21.01 -4.40
C MET A 1 -5.52 -21.34 -5.49
N SER A 2 -5.35 -20.47 -6.50
CA SER A 2 -4.33 -20.69 -7.55
C SER A 2 -2.97 -20.16 -7.08
N ILE A 3 -1.94 -21.02 -7.09
CA ILE A 3 -0.57 -20.65 -6.71
C ILE A 3 -0.07 -19.48 -7.56
N LYS A 4 -0.32 -19.54 -8.88
CA LYS A 4 0.04 -18.48 -9.83
C LYS A 4 -0.55 -17.12 -9.47
N ALA A 5 -1.79 -17.09 -8.96
CA ALA A 5 -2.43 -15.84 -8.55
C ALA A 5 -1.79 -15.27 -7.27
N ALA A 6 -1.40 -16.14 -6.33
CA ALA A 6 -0.70 -15.75 -5.11
C ALA A 6 0.70 -15.20 -5.40
N GLU A 7 1.49 -15.89 -6.24
CA GLU A 7 2.80 -15.42 -6.68
C GLU A 7 2.72 -14.09 -7.43
N GLY A 8 1.74 -13.96 -8.32
CA GLY A 8 1.49 -12.70 -9.02
C GLY A 8 1.14 -11.55 -8.06
N PHE A 9 0.41 -11.84 -6.99
CA PHE A 9 0.05 -10.84 -5.99
C PHE A 9 1.29 -10.37 -5.21
N VAL A 10 2.12 -11.31 -4.76
CA VAL A 10 3.40 -11.00 -4.08
C VAL A 10 4.31 -10.17 -4.98
N ARG A 11 4.41 -10.53 -6.27
CA ARG A 11 5.18 -9.73 -7.24
C ARG A 11 4.62 -8.33 -7.40
N SER A 12 3.30 -8.18 -7.52
CA SER A 12 2.65 -6.87 -7.64
C SER A 12 2.88 -5.98 -6.40
N ILE A 13 3.01 -6.56 -5.21
CA ILE A 13 3.39 -5.83 -4.00
C ILE A 13 4.84 -5.38 -4.07
N GLY A 14 5.77 -6.25 -4.48
CA GLY A 14 7.17 -5.90 -4.68
C GLY A 14 7.36 -4.77 -5.70
N ASP A 15 6.66 -4.83 -6.83
CA ASP A 15 6.69 -3.79 -7.85
C ASP A 15 6.16 -2.45 -7.31
N ALA A 16 5.11 -2.48 -6.48
CA ALA A 16 4.59 -1.29 -5.83
C ALA A 16 5.62 -0.67 -4.88
N ILE A 17 6.28 -1.47 -4.03
CA ILE A 17 7.33 -1.00 -3.12
C ILE A 17 8.50 -0.39 -3.91
N ASN A 18 8.98 -1.07 -4.95
CA ASN A 18 10.04 -0.56 -5.82
C ASN A 18 9.67 0.75 -6.52
N SER A 19 8.38 0.97 -6.80
CA SER A 19 7.86 2.22 -7.36
C SER A 19 7.73 3.34 -6.32
N ILE A 20 7.46 3.01 -5.05
CA ILE A 20 7.27 3.97 -3.96
C ILE A 20 8.60 4.46 -3.41
N CYS A 21 9.55 3.55 -3.13
CA CYS A 21 10.82 3.89 -2.48
C CYS A 21 11.60 5.06 -3.10
N PRO A 22 11.72 5.20 -4.44
CA PRO A 22 12.48 6.30 -5.04
C PRO A 22 11.86 7.69 -4.85
N ASN A 23 10.54 7.76 -4.66
CA ASN A 23 9.83 9.00 -4.38
C ASN A 23 8.56 8.70 -3.57
N PRO A 24 8.69 8.52 -2.24
CA PRO A 24 7.57 8.12 -1.40
C PRO A 24 6.54 9.24 -1.23
N LEU A 25 6.89 10.48 -1.59
CA LEU A 25 5.97 11.62 -1.55
C LEU A 25 5.10 11.73 -2.82
N ARG A 26 5.37 10.92 -3.85
CA ARG A 26 4.66 10.94 -5.15
C ARG A 26 3.17 10.66 -5.03
N TYR A 27 2.78 9.74 -4.13
CA TYR A 27 1.40 9.27 -4.04
C TYR A 27 0.60 10.11 -3.05
N GLN A 28 -0.69 10.26 -3.31
CA GLN A 28 -1.57 11.16 -2.57
C GLN A 28 -1.53 10.89 -1.05
N ASN A 29 -1.42 11.98 -0.27
CA ASN A 29 -1.69 11.96 1.16
C ASN A 29 -3.21 11.91 1.35
N THR A 30 -3.73 10.79 1.85
CA THR A 30 -5.17 10.56 1.93
C THR A 30 -5.73 10.92 3.30
N TYR A 31 -5.04 10.57 4.39
CA TYR A 31 -5.51 10.79 5.77
C TYR A 31 -4.35 10.79 6.77
N LYS A 32 -4.25 11.78 7.67
CA LYS A 32 -3.24 11.83 8.78
C LYS A 32 -1.83 11.34 8.37
N ASP A 33 -1.30 11.87 7.27
CA ASP A 33 0.03 11.54 6.72
C ASP A 33 0.22 10.12 6.18
N VAL A 34 -0.90 9.42 5.98
CA VAL A 34 -0.95 8.15 5.30
C VAL A 34 -1.07 8.37 3.80
N ARG A 35 -0.33 7.57 3.04
CA ARG A 35 -0.32 7.55 1.59
C ARG A 35 -0.83 6.23 1.07
N GLU A 36 -1.44 6.28 -0.10
CA GLU A 36 -2.07 5.13 -0.73
C GLU A 36 -1.52 4.87 -2.13
N TYR A 37 -1.14 3.62 -2.39
CA TYR A 37 -0.86 3.11 -3.73
C TYR A 37 -1.89 2.06 -4.11
N ILE A 38 -2.57 2.22 -5.25
CA ILE A 38 -3.52 1.24 -5.77
C ILE A 38 -2.79 0.25 -6.68
N LEU A 39 -2.91 -1.05 -6.40
CA LEU A 39 -2.34 -2.09 -7.26
C LEU A 39 -3.08 -2.12 -8.61
N LYS A 40 -2.33 -2.21 -9.72
CA LYS A 40 -2.92 -2.16 -11.08
C LYS A 40 -3.79 -3.36 -11.43
N HIS A 41 -3.40 -4.55 -10.97
CA HIS A 41 -4.03 -5.82 -11.37
C HIS A 41 -4.84 -6.50 -10.27
N TYR A 42 -4.78 -5.96 -9.05
CA TYR A 42 -5.40 -6.55 -7.87
C TYR A 42 -6.23 -5.47 -7.18
N PRO A 43 -7.45 -5.79 -6.68
CA PRO A 43 -8.34 -4.83 -6.03
C PRO A 43 -7.90 -4.53 -4.60
N TYR A 44 -6.63 -4.15 -4.43
CA TYR A 44 -5.97 -3.87 -3.17
C TYR A 44 -5.19 -2.58 -3.26
N SER A 45 -5.07 -1.93 -2.10
CA SER A 45 -4.23 -0.75 -1.92
C SER A 45 -3.16 -1.02 -0.87
N LEU A 46 -1.95 -0.59 -1.17
CA LEU A 46 -0.84 -0.55 -0.22
C LEU A 46 -0.87 0.79 0.50
N ILE A 47 -1.05 0.75 1.81
CA ILE A 47 -1.15 1.92 2.67
C ILE A 47 0.15 2.06 3.44
N TYR A 48 0.75 3.26 3.42
CA TYR A 48 2.05 3.49 4.05
C TYR A 48 2.20 4.89 4.64
N GLN A 49 3.11 5.00 5.59
CA GLN A 49 3.60 6.26 6.17
C GLN A 49 5.10 6.38 5.95
N ILE A 50 5.61 7.61 6.01
CA ILE A 50 7.03 7.92 5.87
C ILE A 50 7.54 8.35 7.24
N ASP A 51 8.46 7.58 7.82
CA ASP A 51 9.24 8.03 8.97
C ASP A 51 10.43 8.85 8.45
N GLY A 52 10.31 10.17 8.52
CA GLY A 52 11.35 11.10 8.06
C GLY A 52 12.63 11.05 8.91
N ILE A 53 12.54 10.65 10.19
CA ILE A 53 13.69 10.56 11.08
C ILE A 53 14.50 9.31 10.75
N ARG A 54 13.82 8.19 10.53
CA ARG A 54 14.46 6.89 10.22
C ARG A 54 14.65 6.65 8.73
N HIS A 55 14.21 7.58 7.87
CA HIS A 55 14.24 7.41 6.41
C HIS A 55 13.60 6.09 5.95
N THR A 56 12.54 5.67 6.62
CA THR A 56 11.93 4.35 6.45
C THR A 56 10.48 4.47 6.02
N LEU A 57 10.03 3.56 5.16
CA LEU A 57 8.61 3.40 4.84
C LEU A 57 7.97 2.38 5.79
N ILE A 58 6.89 2.78 6.46
CA ILE A 58 6.09 1.90 7.30
C ILE A 58 4.87 1.49 6.50
N ILE A 59 4.81 0.24 6.08
CA ILE A 59 3.62 -0.35 5.44
C ILE A 59 2.65 -0.75 6.56
N ILE A 60 1.41 -0.24 6.51
CA ILE A 60 0.43 -0.42 7.58
C ILE A 60 -0.54 -1.57 7.21
N PRO A 61 -1.66 -1.38 6.47
CA PRO A 61 -2.36 -2.51 5.88
C PRO A 61 -2.25 -2.60 4.35
N VAL A 62 -2.43 -3.83 3.84
CA VAL A 62 -2.82 -4.09 2.45
C VAL A 62 -4.35 -4.22 2.40
N PHE A 63 -5.03 -3.18 1.93
CA PHE A 63 -6.49 -3.04 2.04
C PHE A 63 -7.21 -3.50 0.76
N HIS A 64 -8.10 -4.49 0.86
CA HIS A 64 -8.94 -4.91 -0.26
C HIS A 64 -10.10 -3.93 -0.48
N HIS A 65 -10.28 -3.44 -1.71
CA HIS A 65 -11.31 -2.45 -2.09
C HIS A 65 -12.76 -2.86 -1.83
N ARG A 66 -13.07 -4.15 -1.66
CA ARG A 66 -14.43 -4.63 -1.33
C ARG A 66 -14.76 -4.53 0.16
N ARG A 67 -13.76 -4.29 1.02
CA ARG A 67 -13.99 -4.11 2.46
C ARG A 67 -14.57 -2.72 2.71
N ASN A 68 -15.31 -2.58 3.82
CA ASN A 68 -15.90 -1.30 4.22
C ASN A 68 -14.79 -0.22 4.30
N PRO A 69 -14.86 0.86 3.51
CA PRO A 69 -13.81 1.89 3.52
C PRO A 69 -13.70 2.61 4.86
N ALA A 70 -14.75 2.61 5.70
CA ALA A 70 -14.70 3.22 7.03
C ALA A 70 -13.66 2.56 7.96
N ILE A 71 -13.35 1.28 7.75
CA ILE A 71 -12.34 0.56 8.57
C ILE A 71 -10.91 0.71 8.02
N LYS A 72 -10.73 1.39 6.88
CA LYS A 72 -9.45 1.46 6.17
C LYS A 72 -8.34 2.17 6.95
N TYR A 73 -8.71 3.16 7.77
CA TYR A 73 -7.80 3.99 8.55
C TYR A 73 -8.13 3.99 10.06
N TYR A 74 -9.00 3.08 10.52
CA TYR A 74 -9.58 3.15 11.87
C TYR A 74 -8.58 2.79 12.99
N GLU A 75 -7.51 2.05 12.65
CA GLU A 75 -6.44 1.65 13.57
C GLU A 75 -5.12 2.40 13.31
N ILE A 76 -5.16 3.50 12.54
CA ILE A 76 -3.99 4.31 12.16
C ILE A 76 -4.00 5.69 12.83
#